data_AF-A0AAV5RFD3-F1
#
_entry.id   AF-A0AAV5RFD3-F1
#
_cell.length_a   1.000
_cell.length_b   1.000
_cell.length_c   1.000
_cell.angle_alpha   90.00
_cell.angle_beta   90.00
_cell.angle_gamma   90.00
#
_symmetry.space_group_name_H-M   'P 1'
#
loop_
_entity.id
_entity.type
_entity.pdbx_description
1 polymer ?
#
loop_
_entity_poly.entity_id
_entity_poly.type
_entity_poly.pdbx_seq_one_letter_code
_entity_poly.pdbx_strand_id
1 'polypeptide(L)'
;MLRRTAQFSKQAARSNHRISFTPDPVKGEAFRSYQEHVVQHAKGTTTLWRNISFLSLPLLAVCAYYVVPKEIHHVEHMEALVKLPDDQWPVEMDYQNMRHRKFFWGDKSLFWGPTNHQISKE
;
A
#
# COMPACT_ATOMS: atom_id res chain seq x y z
N MET A 1 8.82 77.23 -46.06
CA MET A 1 8.04 75.98 -45.91
C MET A 1 9.01 74.83 -45.71
N LEU A 2 9.01 74.14 -44.56
CA LEU A 2 9.58 72.79 -44.42
C LEU A 2 8.98 72.12 -43.17
N ARG A 3 8.37 70.96 -43.39
CA ARG A 3 7.51 70.21 -42.47
C ARG A 3 8.33 69.56 -41.34
N ARG A 4 7.89 69.69 -40.09
CA ARG A 4 8.34 68.83 -38.98
C ARG A 4 7.46 67.59 -38.93
N THR A 5 8.00 66.44 -39.32
CA THR A 5 7.38 65.13 -39.12
C THR A 5 7.72 64.61 -37.72
N ALA A 6 6.70 64.17 -36.99
CA ALA A 6 6.83 63.56 -35.66
C ALA A 6 7.43 62.15 -35.76
N GLN A 7 8.35 61.80 -34.87
CA GLN A 7 8.74 60.41 -34.60
C GLN A 7 8.38 60.08 -33.15
N PHE A 8 7.28 59.34 -32.99
CA PHE A 8 6.93 58.70 -31.72
C PHE A 8 7.79 57.45 -31.55
N SER A 9 8.70 57.44 -30.57
CA SER A 9 9.40 56.21 -30.17
C SER A 9 8.52 55.41 -29.20
N LYS A 10 7.83 54.38 -29.71
CA LYS A 10 7.29 53.31 -28.86
C LYS A 10 8.41 52.32 -28.59
N GLN A 11 9.20 52.55 -27.55
CA GLN A 11 10.10 51.52 -27.04
C GLN A 11 9.45 50.82 -25.85
N ALA A 12 8.59 49.84 -26.15
CA ALA A 12 8.12 48.90 -25.16
C ALA A 12 9.32 48.03 -24.73
N ALA A 13 9.85 48.31 -23.53
CA ALA A 13 10.88 47.47 -22.92
C ALA A 13 10.28 46.09 -22.63
N ARG A 14 10.54 45.12 -23.51
CA ARG A 14 10.28 43.71 -23.22
C ARG A 14 11.32 43.27 -22.19
N SER A 15 10.91 43.08 -20.94
CA SER A 15 11.74 42.41 -19.95
C SER A 15 11.90 40.94 -20.34
N ASN A 16 13.02 40.61 -20.97
CA ASN A 16 13.47 39.24 -21.10
C ASN A 16 13.81 38.74 -19.68
N HIS A 17 12.84 38.14 -19.00
CA HIS A 17 13.10 37.36 -17.79
C HIS A 17 13.82 36.06 -18.21
N ARG A 18 15.09 36.20 -18.57
CA ARG A 18 16.03 35.09 -18.63
C ARG A 18 16.22 34.64 -17.19
N ILE A 19 15.86 33.40 -16.89
CA ILE A 19 16.20 32.75 -15.63
C ILE A 19 17.71 32.90 -15.45
N SER A 20 18.11 33.80 -14.55
CA SER A 20 19.51 34.15 -14.30
C SER A 20 20.09 33.18 -13.28
N PHE A 21 20.10 31.89 -13.60
CA PHE A 21 20.92 30.95 -12.84
C PHE A 21 22.35 31.13 -13.32
N THR A 22 23.15 31.89 -12.57
CA THR A 22 24.60 31.95 -12.77
C THR A 22 25.19 30.62 -12.29
N PRO A 23 25.90 29.85 -13.14
CA PRO A 23 26.53 28.61 -12.72
C PRO A 23 27.54 28.87 -11.60
N ASP A 24 27.39 28.17 -10.48
CA ASP A 24 28.33 28.20 -9.36
C ASP A 24 29.13 26.89 -9.36
N PRO A 25 30.40 26.90 -9.84
CA PRO A 25 31.18 25.68 -9.98
C PRO A 25 31.49 25.02 -8.62
N VAL A 26 31.62 25.81 -7.54
CA VAL A 26 31.92 25.31 -6.19
C VAL A 26 30.74 24.52 -5.64
N LYS A 27 29.51 25.04 -5.80
CA LYS A 27 28.29 24.31 -5.41
C LYS A 27 28.04 23.09 -6.28
N GLY A 28 28.39 23.16 -7.57
CA GLY A 28 28.30 22.02 -8.49
C GLY A 28 29.22 20.86 -8.08
N GLU A 29 30.46 21.17 -7.72
CA GLU A 29 31.43 20.17 -7.24
C GLU A 29 31.03 19.58 -5.89
N ALA A 30 30.58 20.42 -4.95
CA ALA A 30 30.07 19.96 -3.66
C ALA A 30 28.86 19.03 -3.81
N PHE A 31 27.93 19.34 -4.72
CA PHE A 31 26.79 18.46 -5.02
C PHE A 31 27.24 17.13 -5.64
N ARG A 32 28.22 17.16 -6.55
CA ARG A 32 28.79 15.95 -7.16
C ARG A 32 29.41 15.04 -6.10
N SER A 33 30.24 15.59 -5.22
CA SER A 33 30.83 14.86 -4.10
C SER A 33 29.78 14.28 -3.15
N TYR A 34 28.74 15.06 -2.84
CA TYR A 34 27.62 14.58 -2.03
C TYR A 34 26.89 13.41 -2.68
N GLN A 35 26.59 13.47 -3.98
CA GLN A 35 25.94 12.38 -4.71
C GLN A 35 26.78 11.10 -4.67
N GLU A 36 28.09 11.22 -4.85
CA GLU A 36 29.01 10.07 -4.74
C GLU A 36 28.97 9.46 -3.33
N HIS A 37 28.99 10.29 -2.28
CA HIS A 37 28.83 9.84 -0.90
C HIS A 37 27.50 9.12 -0.64
N VAL A 38 26.39 9.65 -1.16
CA VAL A 38 25.06 9.02 -1.05
C VAL A 38 25.06 7.65 -1.72
N VAL A 39 25.63 7.54 -2.92
CA VAL A 39 25.71 6.26 -3.64
C VAL A 39 26.56 5.25 -2.87
N GLN A 40 27.69 5.66 -2.30
CA GLN A 40 28.52 4.75 -1.50
C GLN A 40 27.82 4.33 -0.20
N HIS A 41 27.15 5.26 0.47
CA HIS A 41 26.36 4.94 1.67
C HIS A 41 25.21 3.97 1.34
N ALA A 42 24.49 4.21 0.25
CA ALA A 42 23.38 3.38 -0.20
C ALA A 42 23.82 1.94 -0.52
N LYS A 43 25.02 1.73 -1.07
CA LYS A 43 25.58 0.39 -1.28
C LYS A 43 25.77 -0.37 0.05
N GLY A 44 26.27 0.33 1.07
CA GLY A 44 26.44 -0.22 2.41
C GLY A 44 25.10 -0.57 3.07
N THR A 45 24.14 0.37 3.08
CA THR A 45 22.83 0.15 3.69
C THR A 45 22.03 -0.93 2.98
N THR A 46 22.08 -1.00 1.65
CA THR A 46 21.38 -2.04 0.87
C THR A 46 21.91 -3.43 1.23
N THR A 47 23.24 -3.57 1.38
CA THR A 47 23.86 -4.85 1.77
C THR A 47 23.45 -5.25 3.19
N LEU A 48 23.44 -4.29 4.13
CA LEU A 48 22.98 -4.53 5.50
C LEU A 48 21.53 -5.02 5.53
N TRP A 49 20.61 -4.31 4.87
CA TRP A 49 19.20 -4.68 4.86
C TRP A 49 18.93 -6.01 4.16
N ARG A 50 19.64 -6.29 3.06
CA ARG A 50 19.57 -7.60 2.40
C ARG A 50 19.92 -8.74 3.36
N ASN A 51 20.97 -8.57 4.16
CA ASN A 51 21.39 -9.58 5.12
C ASN A 51 20.36 -9.78 6.25
N ILE A 52 19.76 -8.68 6.74
CA ILE A 52 18.67 -8.75 7.72
C ILE A 52 17.44 -9.45 7.12
N SER A 53 17.09 -9.17 5.87
CA SER A 53 16.00 -9.87 5.19
C SER A 53 16.28 -11.37 5.07
N PHE A 54 17.52 -11.78 4.80
CA PHE A 54 17.87 -13.21 4.81
C PHE A 54 17.72 -13.85 6.20
N LEU A 55 17.97 -13.11 7.27
CA LEU A 55 17.71 -13.57 8.65
C LEU A 55 16.21 -13.76 8.94
N SER A 56 15.32 -13.08 8.21
CA SER A 56 13.87 -13.27 8.40
C SER A 56 13.35 -14.62 7.89
N LEU A 57 14.05 -15.26 6.96
CA LEU A 57 13.64 -16.56 6.40
C LEU A 57 13.59 -17.69 7.43
N PRO A 58 14.61 -17.94 8.27
CA PRO A 58 14.51 -18.96 9.31
C PRO A 58 13.43 -18.62 10.34
N LEU A 59 13.19 -17.33 10.64
CA LEU A 59 12.11 -16.93 11.54
C LEU A 59 10.74 -17.29 10.96
N LEU A 60 10.51 -16.99 9.67
CA LEU A 60 9.30 -17.38 8.96
C LEU A 60 9.14 -18.91 8.91
N ALA A 61 10.23 -19.65 8.73
CA ALA A 61 10.18 -21.12 8.75
C ALA A 61 9.73 -21.67 10.11
N VAL A 62 10.21 -21.11 11.22
CA VAL A 62 9.75 -21.49 12.57
C VAL A 62 8.27 -21.17 12.77
N CYS A 63 7.82 -19.99 12.36
CA CYS A 63 6.40 -19.63 12.41
C CYS A 63 5.54 -20.58 11.57
N ALA A 64 5.98 -20.89 10.34
CA ALA A 64 5.27 -21.82 9.47
C ALA A 64 5.19 -23.22 10.08
N TYR A 65 6.30 -23.74 10.62
CA TYR A 65 6.32 -25.03 11.31
C TYR A 65 5.31 -25.09 12.47
N TYR A 66 5.14 -23.99 13.21
CA TYR A 66 4.18 -23.94 14.31
C TYR A 66 2.71 -23.82 13.85
N VAL A 67 2.43 -23.03 12.81
CA VAL A 67 1.06 -22.71 12.38
C VAL A 67 0.49 -23.77 11.45
N VAL A 68 1.28 -24.30 10.51
CA VAL A 68 0.79 -25.24 9.48
C VAL A 68 0.06 -26.45 10.06
N PRO A 69 0.56 -27.15 11.10
CA PRO A 69 -0.17 -28.28 11.68
C PRO A 69 -1.53 -27.90 12.26
N LYS A 70 -1.65 -26.69 12.85
CA LYS A 70 -2.92 -26.19 13.39
C LYS A 70 -3.89 -25.87 12.28
N GLU A 71 -3.39 -25.27 11.19
CA GLU A 71 -4.21 -25.01 10.01
C GLU A 71 -4.74 -26.31 9.39
N ILE A 72 -3.93 -27.37 9.32
CA ILE A 72 -4.39 -28.69 8.87
C ILE A 72 -5.53 -29.20 9.77
N HIS A 73 -5.40 -29.11 11.10
CA HIS A 73 -6.48 -29.48 12.02
C HIS A 73 -7.73 -28.60 11.84
N HIS A 74 -7.57 -27.30 11.55
CA HIS A 74 -8.69 -26.42 11.25
C HIS A 74 -9.41 -26.85 9.96
N VAL A 75 -8.67 -27.20 8.90
CA VAL A 75 -9.25 -27.72 7.66
C VAL A 75 -10.02 -29.02 7.91
N GLU A 76 -9.43 -29.97 8.63
CA GLU A 76 -10.09 -31.23 8.98
C GLU A 76 -11.37 -31.00 9.81
N HIS A 77 -11.33 -30.08 10.77
CA HIS A 77 -12.50 -29.70 11.56
C HIS A 77 -13.59 -29.06 10.69
N MET A 78 -13.20 -28.17 9.76
CA MET A 78 -14.14 -27.55 8.83
C MET A 78 -14.80 -28.60 7.91
N GLU A 79 -14.04 -29.56 7.39
CA GLU A 79 -14.60 -30.63 6.57
C GLU A 79 -15.59 -31.52 7.34
N ALA A 80 -15.34 -31.75 8.64
CA ALA A 80 -16.29 -32.44 9.50
C ALA A 80 -17.58 -31.63 9.70
N LEU A 81 -17.47 -30.31 9.90
CA LEU A 81 -18.62 -29.40 10.04
C LEU A 81 -19.48 -29.32 8.78
N VAL A 82 -18.90 -29.38 7.57
CA VAL A 82 -19.68 -29.40 6.32
C VAL A 82 -20.58 -30.64 6.20
N LYS A 83 -20.16 -31.76 6.81
CA LYS A 83 -20.88 -33.04 6.72
C LYS A 83 -22.01 -33.16 7.76
N LEU A 84 -22.04 -32.27 8.75
CA LEU A 84 -23.09 -32.25 9.75
C LEU A 84 -24.40 -31.73 9.12
N PRO A 85 -25.51 -32.46 9.25
CA PRO A 85 -26.80 -32.00 8.77
C PRO A 85 -27.29 -30.79 9.61
N ASP A 86 -28.08 -29.91 8.99
CA ASP A 86 -28.57 -28.64 9.57
C ASP A 86 -29.28 -28.84 10.94
N ASP A 87 -29.89 -30.02 11.18
CA ASP A 87 -30.62 -30.36 12.40
C ASP A 87 -29.71 -30.68 13.60
N GLN A 88 -28.45 -31.03 13.34
CA GLN A 88 -27.44 -31.27 14.37
C GLN A 88 -26.63 -30.01 14.71
N TRP A 89 -26.88 -28.90 14.01
CA TRP A 89 -26.22 -27.64 14.31
C TRP A 89 -26.76 -27.03 15.61
N PRO A 90 -25.90 -26.44 16.46
CA PRO A 90 -26.36 -25.75 17.65
C PRO A 90 -27.39 -24.67 17.32
N VAL A 91 -28.43 -24.57 18.15
CA VAL A 91 -29.45 -23.53 18.01
C VAL A 91 -28.79 -22.15 18.11
N GLU A 92 -29.19 -21.27 17.21
CA GLU A 92 -28.70 -19.91 17.14
C GLU A 92 -29.20 -19.08 18.33
N MET A 93 -28.30 -18.31 18.95
CA MET A 93 -28.66 -17.44 20.07
C MET A 93 -29.25 -16.12 19.56
N ASP A 94 -30.13 -15.47 20.34
CA ASP A 94 -30.83 -14.23 19.94
C ASP A 94 -29.91 -13.07 19.49
N TYR A 95 -28.67 -13.05 19.96
CA TYR A 95 -27.68 -12.04 19.60
C TYR A 95 -26.82 -12.42 18.38
N GLN A 96 -26.90 -13.66 17.91
CA GLN A 96 -26.21 -14.15 16.71
C GLN A 96 -27.01 -13.80 15.45
N ASN A 97 -26.29 -13.58 14.36
CA ASN A 97 -26.78 -13.06 13.06
C ASN A 97 -27.88 -11.98 13.09
N MET A 98 -27.93 -11.15 14.13
CA MET A 98 -28.90 -10.06 14.22
C MET A 98 -28.81 -9.12 13.00
N ARG A 99 -29.97 -8.73 12.46
CA ARG A 99 -30.08 -7.78 11.34
C ARG A 99 -31.17 -6.74 11.61
N HIS A 100 -30.76 -5.49 11.87
CA HIS A 100 -31.70 -4.36 11.94
C HIS A 100 -32.13 -3.85 10.54
N ARG A 101 -31.22 -3.97 9.56
CA ARG A 101 -31.43 -3.58 8.16
C ARG A 101 -30.80 -4.65 7.27
N LYS A 102 -31.43 -4.93 6.13
CA LYS A 102 -30.90 -5.87 5.13
C LYS A 102 -29.71 -5.23 4.40
N PHE A 103 -28.73 -6.04 3.99
CA PHE A 103 -27.67 -5.53 3.12
C PHE A 103 -28.24 -5.29 1.71
N PHE A 104 -27.66 -4.34 0.99
CA PHE A 104 -28.14 -3.97 -0.34
C PHE A 104 -27.70 -4.92 -1.46
N TRP A 105 -26.84 -5.91 -1.15
CA TRP A 105 -26.30 -6.89 -2.11
C TRP A 105 -26.76 -8.34 -1.83
N GLY A 106 -27.54 -8.58 -0.78
CA GLY A 106 -27.99 -9.92 -0.37
C GLY A 106 -28.07 -10.09 1.15
N ASP A 107 -28.40 -11.29 1.62
CA ASP A 107 -28.62 -11.54 3.06
C ASP A 107 -27.34 -11.84 3.85
N LYS A 108 -26.25 -12.19 3.14
CA LYS A 108 -24.97 -12.63 3.73
C LYS A 108 -23.91 -11.52 3.70
N SER A 109 -22.99 -11.57 4.67
CA SER A 109 -21.82 -10.68 4.71
C SER A 109 -20.79 -11.02 3.61
N LEU A 110 -19.86 -10.10 3.34
CA LEU A 110 -18.85 -10.27 2.29
C LEU A 110 -17.95 -11.50 2.49
N PHE A 111 -17.60 -11.82 3.73
CA PHE A 111 -16.76 -12.97 4.11
C PHE A 111 -17.58 -14.12 4.72
N TRP A 112 -18.83 -14.28 4.28
CA TRP A 112 -19.67 -15.38 4.73
C TRP A 112 -19.19 -16.72 4.16
N GLY A 113 -18.49 -17.50 4.99
CA GLY A 113 -18.09 -18.87 4.64
C GLY A 113 -19.27 -19.84 4.76
N PRO A 114 -19.47 -20.76 3.79
CA PRO A 114 -20.60 -21.69 3.81
C PRO A 114 -20.54 -22.72 4.95
N THR A 115 -19.34 -22.97 5.48
CA THR A 115 -19.09 -23.99 6.51
C THR A 115 -19.26 -23.49 7.94
N ASN A 116 -18.85 -22.25 8.19
CA ASN A 116 -18.74 -21.68 9.55
C ASN A 116 -19.84 -20.68 9.87
N HIS A 117 -20.62 -20.28 8.88
CA HIS A 117 -21.72 -19.36 9.07
C HIS A 117 -23.01 -19.98 8.53
N GLN A 118 -23.94 -20.24 9.44
CA GLN A 118 -25.29 -20.68 9.13
C GLN A 118 -26.29 -19.64 9.67
N ILE A 119 -27.42 -19.55 9.01
CA ILE A 119 -28.59 -18.80 9.48
C ILE A 119 -29.60 -19.88 9.82
N SER A 120 -30.09 -19.92 11.06
CA SER A 120 -31.14 -20.86 11.43
C SER A 120 -32.36 -20.64 10.53
N LYS A 121 -32.91 -21.73 10.00
CA LYS A 121 -34.20 -21.69 9.29
C LYS A 121 -35.26 -21.66 10.38
N GLU A 122 -36.01 -20.55 10.46
CA GLU A 122 -37.21 -20.42 11.31
C GLU A 122 -38.23 -21.52 11.03
#